data_AF-A0A3R9MU28-F1
#
_entry.id   AF-A0A3R9MU28-F1
#
_cell.length_a   1.000
_cell.length_b   1.000
_cell.length_c   1.000
_cell.angle_alpha   90.00
_cell.angle_beta   90.00
_cell.angle_gamma   90.00
#
_symmetry.space_group_name_H-M   'P 1'
#
loop_
_entity.id
_entity.type
_entity.pdbx_description
1 polymer ?
#
loop_
_entity_poly.entity_id
_entity_poly.type
_entity_poly.pdbx_seq_one_letter_code
_entity_poly.pdbx_strand_id
1 'polypeptide(L)'
;MRTLDLNSQHQLQYYQSILELPVARHLEYQCYAALQNGVGSTEEDAQRHEQLAARFDTRPGKEQQQFLSLSNAHYARHFAEVSYSPERLAFAVLVASIDGVPTMDISEEGLQRLLNQLTVCGLTPEHITQALASVQEAFGDELAVHFPARFDTDADEVTRASHLKRRVLALCDYLLSADPTALQTVEQMDNALLDMLEPAVFETGDPQNTLVLRRRAFGQLCSVLAENGVAAPEQLTLFQFQARVEHVMEKRKREVG
;
A
#
# COMPACT_ATOMS: atom_id res chain seq x y z
N MET A 1 -9.11 18.18 6.52
CA MET A 1 -9.89 16.93 6.57
C MET A 1 -10.89 16.95 5.43
N ARG A 2 -11.38 15.80 4.97
CA ARG A 2 -12.46 15.73 3.97
C ARG A 2 -13.72 15.13 4.56
N THR A 3 -14.84 15.63 4.09
CA THR A 3 -16.18 15.21 4.48
C THR A 3 -16.79 14.33 3.39
N LEU A 4 -17.44 13.25 3.80
CA LEU A 4 -18.21 12.35 2.95
C LEU A 4 -19.62 12.23 3.52
N ASP A 5 -20.62 12.60 2.74
CA ASP A 5 -22.03 12.39 3.10
C ASP A 5 -22.41 10.95 2.73
N LEU A 6 -22.77 10.14 3.73
CA LEU A 6 -23.14 8.73 3.51
C LEU A 6 -24.59 8.61 3.06
N ASN A 7 -25.46 9.40 3.69
CA ASN A 7 -26.87 9.56 3.35
C ASN A 7 -27.37 10.92 3.87
N SER A 8 -28.68 11.18 3.80
CA SER A 8 -29.27 12.46 4.21
C SER A 8 -29.13 12.79 5.72
N GLN A 9 -28.63 11.87 6.55
CA GLN A 9 -28.56 11.99 8.01
C GLN A 9 -27.17 11.77 8.59
N HIS A 10 -26.29 11.05 7.89
CA HIS A 10 -24.98 10.67 8.40
C HIS A 10 -23.85 11.25 7.56
N GLN A 11 -22.89 11.83 8.27
CA GLN A 11 -21.70 12.44 7.71
C GLN A 11 -20.43 11.88 8.35
N LEU A 12 -19.48 11.55 7.50
CA LEU A 12 -18.16 11.05 7.86
C LEU A 12 -17.10 12.12 7.60
N GLN A 13 -16.11 12.24 8.48
CA GLN A 13 -14.87 12.97 8.21
C GLN A 13 -13.68 12.03 8.22
N TYR A 14 -12.80 12.16 7.22
CA TYR A 14 -11.57 11.36 7.11
C TYR A 14 -10.36 12.23 6.78
N TYR A 15 -9.18 11.72 7.14
CA TYR A 15 -7.90 12.38 6.87
C TYR A 15 -7.56 12.29 5.38
N GLN A 16 -7.30 13.44 4.77
CA GLN A 16 -6.80 13.56 3.39
C GLN A 16 -5.53 14.41 3.27
N SER A 17 -5.05 15.02 4.37
CA SER A 17 -3.80 15.77 4.37
C SER A 17 -2.78 15.20 5.35
N ILE A 18 -1.51 15.14 4.94
CA ILE A 18 -0.37 14.73 5.76
C ILE A 18 -0.12 15.72 6.91
N LEU A 19 -0.63 16.94 6.79
CA LEU A 19 -0.53 17.98 7.80
C LEU A 19 -1.37 17.68 9.04
N GLU A 20 -2.44 16.89 8.88
CA GLU A 20 -3.41 16.58 9.93
C GLU A 20 -3.35 15.12 10.40
N LEU A 21 -3.01 14.19 9.50
CA LEU A 21 -3.00 12.76 9.78
C LEU A 21 -1.93 12.40 10.83
N PRO A 22 -2.30 11.83 11.99
CA PRO A 22 -1.32 11.29 12.94
C PRO A 22 -0.47 10.18 12.32
N VAL A 23 0.83 10.20 12.55
CA VAL A 23 1.76 9.26 11.92
C VAL A 23 1.50 7.81 12.34
N ALA A 24 1.07 7.56 13.58
CA ALA A 24 0.68 6.23 14.03
C ALA A 24 -0.52 5.67 13.24
N ARG A 25 -1.50 6.52 12.89
CA ARG A 25 -2.61 6.12 12.00
C ARG A 25 -2.12 5.88 10.59
N HIS A 26 -1.21 6.72 10.09
CA HIS A 26 -0.61 6.51 8.79
C HIS A 26 0.11 5.16 8.70
N LEU A 27 0.82 4.73 9.75
CA LEU A 27 1.43 3.40 9.80
C LEU A 27 0.41 2.27 9.63
N GLU A 28 -0.68 2.30 10.40
CA GLU A 28 -1.70 1.25 10.30
C GLU A 28 -2.44 1.30 8.95
N TYR A 29 -2.68 2.48 8.40
CA TYR A 29 -3.16 2.65 7.02
C TYR A 29 -2.20 1.99 6.01
N GLN A 30 -0.89 2.25 6.12
CA GLN A 30 0.12 1.65 5.26
C GLN A 30 0.21 0.14 5.41
N CYS A 31 0.00 -0.40 6.63
CA CYS A 31 -0.05 -1.84 6.86
C CYS A 31 -1.23 -2.48 6.12
N TYR A 32 -2.44 -1.96 6.27
CA TYR A 32 -3.61 -2.49 5.56
C TYR A 32 -3.53 -2.28 4.05
N ALA A 33 -3.03 -1.13 3.60
CA ALA A 33 -2.79 -0.88 2.17
C ALA A 33 -1.75 -1.84 1.59
N ALA A 34 -0.67 -2.14 2.33
CA ALA A 34 0.32 -3.12 1.92
C ALA A 34 -0.26 -4.53 1.85
N LEU A 35 -1.11 -4.91 2.81
CA LEU A 35 -1.80 -6.20 2.80
C LEU A 35 -2.78 -6.31 1.62
N GLN A 36 -3.56 -5.26 1.34
CA GLN A 36 -4.44 -5.22 0.17
C GLN A 36 -3.65 -5.34 -1.13
N ASN A 37 -2.57 -4.57 -1.29
CA ASN A 37 -1.79 -4.57 -2.52
C ASN A 37 -0.97 -5.85 -2.72
N GLY A 38 -0.53 -6.47 -1.62
CA GLY A 38 0.36 -7.63 -1.66
C GLY A 38 -0.36 -8.98 -1.69
N VAL A 39 -1.57 -9.05 -1.13
CA VAL A 39 -2.40 -10.27 -1.04
C VAL A 39 -3.73 -10.07 -1.74
N GLY A 40 -4.45 -9.00 -1.42
CA GLY A 40 -5.83 -8.79 -1.84
C GLY A 40 -6.82 -9.51 -0.93
N SER A 41 -8.09 -9.59 -1.32
CA SER A 41 -9.14 -10.19 -0.48
C SER A 41 -10.33 -10.78 -1.24
N THR A 42 -10.15 -11.08 -2.53
CA THR A 42 -11.19 -11.70 -3.36
C THR A 42 -10.69 -13.01 -3.98
N GLU A 43 -11.60 -13.79 -4.56
CA GLU A 43 -11.20 -15.00 -5.30
C GLU A 43 -10.41 -14.64 -6.56
N GLU A 44 -10.69 -13.50 -7.19
CA GLU A 44 -9.90 -13.00 -8.31
C GLU A 44 -8.46 -12.67 -7.89
N ASP A 45 -8.25 -12.14 -6.68
CA ASP A 45 -6.92 -11.93 -6.12
C ASP A 45 -6.19 -13.25 -5.88
N ALA A 46 -6.88 -14.24 -5.31
CA ALA A 46 -6.32 -15.58 -5.12
C ALA A 46 -5.88 -16.20 -6.47
N GLN A 47 -6.76 -16.13 -7.47
CA GLN A 47 -6.47 -16.63 -8.82
C GLN A 47 -5.29 -15.90 -9.47
N ARG A 48 -5.19 -14.57 -9.30
CA ARG A 48 -4.05 -13.77 -9.79
C ARG A 48 -2.74 -14.28 -9.19
N HIS A 49 -2.72 -14.58 -7.90
CA HIS A 49 -1.54 -15.12 -7.20
C HIS A 49 -1.21 -16.55 -7.63
N GLU A 50 -2.19 -17.41 -7.88
CA GLU A 50 -1.97 -18.77 -8.42
C GLU A 50 -1.37 -18.73 -9.82
N GLN A 51 -1.88 -17.85 -10.68
CA GLN A 51 -1.32 -17.64 -12.03
C GLN A 51 0.12 -17.14 -11.97
N LEU A 52 0.42 -16.25 -11.01
CA LEU A 52 1.78 -15.76 -10.80
C LEU A 52 2.71 -16.87 -10.30
N ALA A 53 2.25 -17.73 -9.38
CA ALA A 53 3.00 -18.89 -8.93
C ALA A 53 3.32 -19.86 -10.08
N ALA A 54 2.35 -20.14 -10.95
CA ALA A 54 2.56 -20.97 -12.13
C ALA A 54 3.62 -20.38 -13.09
N ARG A 55 3.69 -19.04 -13.21
CA ARG A 55 4.75 -18.39 -14.00
C ARG A 55 6.13 -18.56 -13.36
N PHE A 56 6.23 -18.42 -12.04
CA PHE A 56 7.50 -18.64 -11.34
C PHE A 56 7.97 -20.10 -11.41
N ASP A 57 7.06 -21.07 -11.36
CA ASP A 57 7.37 -22.51 -11.49
C ASP A 57 8.13 -22.84 -12.79
N THR A 58 7.84 -22.09 -13.87
CA THR A 58 8.51 -22.28 -15.17
C THR A 58 9.94 -21.73 -15.21
N ARG A 59 10.43 -21.07 -14.15
CA ARG A 59 11.73 -20.41 -14.12
C ARG A 59 12.65 -20.98 -13.03
N PRO A 60 13.87 -21.42 -13.37
CA PRO A 60 14.82 -21.94 -12.39
C PRO A 60 15.24 -20.83 -11.40
N GLY A 61 15.34 -21.16 -10.10
CA GLY A 61 15.78 -20.22 -9.07
C GLY A 61 14.69 -19.26 -8.58
N LYS A 62 13.42 -19.52 -8.91
CA LYS A 62 12.25 -18.73 -8.49
C LYS A 62 11.34 -19.47 -7.50
N GLU A 63 11.84 -20.51 -6.86
CA GLU A 63 11.08 -21.40 -5.96
C GLU A 63 10.52 -20.62 -4.76
N GLN A 64 11.27 -19.64 -4.24
CA GLN A 64 10.80 -18.78 -3.16
C GLN A 64 9.63 -17.89 -3.61
N GLN A 65 9.74 -17.25 -4.77
CA GLN A 65 8.67 -16.39 -5.31
C GLN A 65 7.41 -17.20 -5.65
N GLN A 66 7.58 -18.43 -6.15
CA GLN A 66 6.49 -19.37 -6.35
C GLN A 66 5.78 -19.69 -5.03
N PHE A 67 6.54 -20.09 -3.99
CA PHE A 67 5.99 -20.40 -2.67
C PHE A 67 5.24 -19.21 -2.08
N LEU A 68 5.85 -18.02 -2.10
CA LEU A 68 5.23 -16.80 -1.57
C LEU A 68 3.95 -16.44 -2.34
N SER A 69 3.93 -16.63 -3.66
CA SER A 69 2.73 -16.41 -4.48
C SER A 69 1.61 -17.38 -4.08
N LEU A 70 1.90 -18.66 -3.87
CA LEU A 70 0.91 -19.64 -3.39
C LEU A 70 0.42 -19.32 -1.97
N SER A 71 1.31 -18.91 -1.09
CA SER A 71 0.97 -18.47 0.27
C SER A 71 0.02 -17.28 0.23
N ASN A 72 0.33 -16.26 -0.58
CA ASN A 72 -0.54 -15.09 -0.74
C ASN A 72 -1.89 -15.45 -1.40
N ALA A 73 -1.92 -16.42 -2.34
CA ALA A 73 -3.19 -16.94 -2.86
C ALA A 73 -4.07 -17.56 -1.76
N HIS A 74 -3.45 -18.35 -0.86
CA HIS A 74 -4.15 -18.94 0.27
C HIS A 74 -4.72 -17.87 1.21
N TYR A 75 -3.95 -16.84 1.54
CA TYR A 75 -4.43 -15.73 2.36
C TYR A 75 -5.56 -14.95 1.69
N ALA A 76 -5.46 -14.63 0.39
CA ALA A 76 -6.50 -13.92 -0.35
C ALA A 76 -7.83 -14.68 -0.32
N ARG A 77 -7.78 -16.01 -0.55
CA ARG A 77 -8.95 -16.88 -0.47
C ARG A 77 -9.53 -16.93 0.94
N HIS A 78 -8.68 -17.10 1.95
CA HIS A 78 -9.14 -17.09 3.34
C HIS A 78 -9.83 -15.78 3.71
N PHE A 79 -9.26 -14.64 3.31
CA PHE A 79 -9.87 -13.32 3.52
C PHE A 79 -11.23 -13.20 2.84
N ALA A 80 -11.37 -13.70 1.61
CA ALA A 80 -12.65 -13.74 0.92
C ALA A 80 -13.68 -14.59 1.69
N GLU A 81 -13.30 -15.79 2.15
CA GLU A 81 -14.17 -16.69 2.92
C GLU A 81 -14.68 -16.08 4.22
N VAL A 82 -13.81 -15.36 4.95
CA VAL A 82 -14.18 -14.72 6.22
C VAL A 82 -14.69 -13.28 6.06
N SER A 83 -14.86 -12.81 4.82
CA SER A 83 -15.25 -11.42 4.50
C SER A 83 -14.34 -10.37 5.13
N TYR A 84 -13.05 -10.70 5.27
CA TYR A 84 -12.02 -9.80 5.73
C TYR A 84 -11.51 -8.96 4.57
N SER A 85 -11.58 -7.63 4.69
CA SER A 85 -11.17 -6.72 3.62
C SER A 85 -10.12 -5.72 4.13
N PRO A 86 -8.83 -5.92 3.79
CA PRO A 86 -7.77 -4.98 4.11
C PRO A 86 -8.03 -3.59 3.50
N GLU A 87 -8.60 -3.49 2.29
CA GLU A 87 -9.00 -2.20 1.69
C GLU A 87 -9.96 -1.42 2.59
N ARG A 88 -11.04 -2.07 3.06
CA ARG A 88 -12.03 -1.42 3.94
C ARG A 88 -11.40 -1.01 5.26
N LEU A 89 -10.52 -1.83 5.83
CA LEU A 89 -9.79 -1.51 7.06
C LEU A 89 -8.83 -0.34 6.86
N ALA A 90 -8.12 -0.26 5.73
CA ALA A 90 -7.28 0.87 5.39
C ALA A 90 -8.07 2.18 5.38
N PHE A 91 -9.27 2.18 4.80
CA PHE A 91 -10.16 3.34 4.85
C PHE A 91 -10.64 3.65 6.27
N ALA A 92 -11.05 2.64 7.03
CA ALA A 92 -11.53 2.80 8.40
C ALA A 92 -10.48 3.48 9.32
N VAL A 93 -9.19 3.19 9.14
CA VAL A 93 -8.10 3.84 9.89
C VAL A 93 -8.05 5.36 9.66
N LEU A 94 -8.39 5.80 8.44
CA LEU A 94 -8.39 7.20 8.04
C LEU A 94 -9.63 7.97 8.52
N VAL A 95 -10.66 7.27 9.01
CA VAL A 95 -11.85 7.90 9.58
C VAL A 95 -11.47 8.62 10.87
N ALA A 96 -11.73 9.93 10.90
CA ALA A 96 -11.46 10.82 12.02
C ALA A 96 -12.68 10.98 12.92
N SER A 97 -13.87 11.13 12.34
CA SER A 97 -15.12 11.26 13.10
C SER A 97 -16.35 10.84 12.28
N ILE A 98 -17.42 10.45 12.98
CA ILE A 98 -18.76 10.22 12.40
C ILE A 98 -19.74 11.12 13.15
N ASP A 99 -20.51 11.92 12.42
CA ASP A 99 -21.49 12.85 12.99
C ASP A 99 -20.89 13.75 14.09
N GLY A 100 -19.61 14.12 13.91
CA GLY A 100 -18.84 14.94 14.86
C GLY A 100 -18.26 14.18 16.06
N VAL A 101 -18.51 12.88 16.20
CA VAL A 101 -17.93 12.04 17.26
C VAL A 101 -16.59 11.44 16.81
N PRO A 102 -15.46 11.74 17.47
CA PRO A 102 -14.16 11.22 17.08
C PRO A 102 -14.06 9.70 17.21
N THR A 103 -13.43 9.06 16.23
CA THR A 103 -13.22 7.61 16.18
C THR A 103 -11.80 7.26 16.59
N MET A 104 -11.58 6.97 17.88
CA MET A 104 -10.23 6.81 18.45
C MET A 104 -9.71 5.37 18.46
N ASP A 105 -10.60 4.39 18.44
CA ASP A 105 -10.23 2.96 18.48
C ASP A 105 -9.83 2.46 17.09
N ILE A 106 -8.51 2.32 16.90
CA ILE A 106 -7.91 1.80 15.66
C ILE A 106 -7.44 0.35 15.81
N SER A 107 -7.86 -0.36 16.87
CA SER A 107 -7.68 -1.81 16.96
C SER A 107 -8.47 -2.51 15.85
N GLU A 108 -8.07 -3.71 15.47
CA GLU A 108 -8.75 -4.45 14.42
C GLU A 108 -10.23 -4.68 14.75
N GLU A 109 -10.58 -5.06 15.99
CA GLU A 109 -11.97 -5.20 16.40
C GLU A 109 -12.71 -3.85 16.43
N GLY A 110 -12.03 -2.77 16.79
CA GLY A 110 -12.54 -1.40 16.72
C GLY A 110 -12.91 -0.99 15.30
N LEU A 111 -12.01 -1.23 14.35
CA LEU A 111 -12.19 -0.90 12.93
C LEU A 111 -13.28 -1.75 12.28
N GLN A 112 -13.38 -3.04 12.62
CA GLN A 112 -14.47 -3.89 12.13
C GLN A 112 -15.85 -3.41 12.63
N ARG A 113 -15.95 -3.04 13.92
CA ARG A 113 -17.18 -2.44 14.47
C ARG A 113 -17.53 -1.12 13.77
N LEU A 114 -16.53 -0.28 13.55
CA LEU A 114 -16.67 0.98 12.83
C LEU A 114 -17.20 0.76 11.40
N LEU A 115 -16.63 -0.19 10.66
CA LEU A 115 -17.07 -0.51 9.31
C LEU A 115 -18.49 -1.05 9.26
N ASN A 116 -18.87 -1.90 10.22
CA ASN A 116 -20.23 -2.41 10.32
C ASN A 116 -21.23 -1.27 10.56
N GLN A 117 -20.89 -0.33 11.44
CA GLN A 117 -21.70 0.87 11.67
C GLN A 117 -21.81 1.74 10.40
N LEU A 118 -20.68 2.03 9.76
CA LEU A 118 -20.65 2.85 8.54
C LEU A 118 -21.44 2.23 7.39
N THR A 119 -21.41 0.89 7.26
CA THR A 119 -22.18 0.16 6.26
C THR A 119 -23.69 0.33 6.49
N VAL A 120 -24.13 0.26 7.76
CA VAL A 120 -25.54 0.54 8.12
C VAL A 120 -25.91 2.00 7.82
N CYS A 121 -24.97 2.93 8.00
CA CYS A 121 -25.15 4.35 7.66
C CYS A 121 -25.12 4.65 6.15
N GLY A 122 -24.86 3.66 5.29
CA GLY A 122 -24.88 3.83 3.82
C GLY A 122 -23.52 3.92 3.16
N LEU A 123 -22.42 3.57 3.84
CA LEU A 123 -21.11 3.44 3.21
C LEU A 123 -21.12 2.32 2.16
N THR A 124 -20.78 2.65 0.92
CA THR A 124 -20.69 1.69 -0.19
C THR A 124 -19.23 1.42 -0.55
N PRO A 125 -18.93 0.30 -1.26
CA PRO A 125 -17.59 0.05 -1.78
C PRO A 125 -17.04 1.18 -2.65
N GLU A 126 -17.89 1.81 -3.48
CA GLU A 126 -17.49 2.91 -4.36
C GLU A 126 -17.00 4.12 -3.57
N HIS A 127 -17.66 4.45 -2.45
CA HIS A 127 -17.19 5.51 -1.55
C HIS A 127 -15.79 5.23 -1.02
N ILE A 128 -15.52 3.97 -0.64
CA ILE A 128 -14.23 3.55 -0.10
C ILE A 128 -13.14 3.67 -1.16
N THR A 129 -13.36 3.08 -2.34
CA THR A 129 -12.38 3.10 -3.42
C THR A 129 -12.07 4.52 -3.88
N GLN A 130 -13.09 5.38 -4.04
CA GLN A 130 -12.88 6.79 -4.41
C GLN A 130 -12.14 7.58 -3.33
N ALA A 131 -12.50 7.40 -2.06
CA ALA A 131 -11.84 8.09 -0.97
C ALA A 131 -10.37 7.67 -0.85
N LEU A 132 -10.07 6.37 -0.94
CA LEU A 132 -8.70 5.86 -0.91
C LEU A 132 -7.85 6.37 -2.07
N ALA A 133 -8.38 6.36 -3.29
CA ALA A 133 -7.67 6.91 -4.45
C ALA A 133 -7.36 8.40 -4.26
N SER A 134 -8.34 9.18 -3.80
CA SER A 134 -8.18 10.62 -3.55
C SER A 134 -7.21 10.90 -2.39
N VAL A 135 -7.13 10.02 -1.39
CA VAL A 135 -6.14 10.13 -0.30
C VAL A 135 -4.73 9.82 -0.79
N GLN A 136 -4.57 8.77 -1.61
CA GLN A 136 -3.27 8.40 -2.18
C GLN A 136 -2.69 9.52 -3.04
N GLU A 137 -3.51 10.10 -3.91
CA GLU A 137 -3.14 11.25 -4.74
C GLU A 137 -2.74 12.45 -3.87
N ALA A 138 -3.59 12.85 -2.92
CA ALA A 138 -3.32 14.00 -2.05
C ALA A 138 -2.04 13.82 -1.21
N PHE A 139 -1.81 12.63 -0.64
CA PHE A 139 -0.59 12.34 0.12
C PHE A 139 0.64 12.36 -0.77
N GLY A 140 0.56 11.76 -1.97
CA GLY A 140 1.65 11.77 -2.94
C GLY A 140 2.06 13.19 -3.31
N ASP A 141 1.09 14.03 -3.67
CA ASP A 141 1.32 15.43 -4.04
C ASP A 141 1.92 16.24 -2.88
N GLU A 142 1.33 16.15 -1.68
CA GLU A 142 1.84 16.88 -0.52
C GLU A 142 3.25 16.43 -0.12
N LEU A 143 3.54 15.12 -0.16
CA LEU A 143 4.88 14.59 0.14
C LEU A 143 5.91 15.01 -0.91
N ALA A 144 5.57 14.97 -2.19
CA ALA A 144 6.46 15.39 -3.27
C ALA A 144 6.78 16.90 -3.20
N VAL A 145 5.77 17.72 -2.86
CA VAL A 145 5.96 19.17 -2.67
C VAL A 145 6.84 19.48 -1.47
N HIS A 146 6.63 18.81 -0.34
CA HIS A 146 7.33 19.12 0.90
C HIS A 146 8.68 18.42 1.05
N PHE A 147 8.87 17.25 0.43
CA PHE A 147 10.04 16.38 0.60
C PHE A 147 10.55 15.84 -0.76
N PRO A 148 10.82 16.71 -1.76
CA PRO A 148 11.08 16.28 -3.15
C PRO A 148 12.28 15.35 -3.28
N ALA A 149 13.33 15.52 -2.48
CA ALA A 149 14.51 14.67 -2.53
C ALA A 149 14.26 13.20 -2.14
N ARG A 150 13.12 12.91 -1.50
CA ARG A 150 12.76 11.56 -1.02
C ARG A 150 11.56 10.95 -1.75
N PHE A 151 10.75 11.77 -2.40
CA PHE A 151 9.48 11.35 -3.01
C PHE A 151 9.33 11.81 -4.48
N ASP A 152 10.45 12.10 -5.16
CA ASP A 152 10.45 12.26 -6.62
C ASP A 152 10.08 10.93 -7.32
N THR A 153 9.70 11.04 -8.58
CA THR A 153 9.18 9.97 -9.44
C THR A 153 10.02 8.68 -9.34
N ASP A 154 9.36 7.57 -9.06
CA ASP A 154 9.99 6.27 -8.85
C ASP A 154 10.62 5.74 -10.17
N ALA A 155 11.94 5.52 -10.16
CA ALA A 155 12.68 5.01 -11.30
C ALA A 155 12.18 3.61 -11.74
N ASP A 156 11.67 2.81 -10.80
CA ASP A 156 11.11 1.49 -11.10
C ASP A 156 9.77 1.61 -11.81
N GLU A 157 8.96 2.63 -11.48
CA GLU A 157 7.70 2.91 -12.18
C GLU A 157 7.95 3.28 -13.65
N VAL A 158 8.94 4.15 -13.91
CA VAL A 158 9.34 4.53 -15.27
C VAL A 158 9.84 3.32 -16.05
N THR A 159 10.65 2.48 -15.41
CA THR A 159 11.18 1.25 -16.02
C THR A 159 10.06 0.28 -16.37
N ARG A 160 9.13 0.05 -15.46
CA ARG A 160 7.94 -0.80 -15.68
C ARG A 160 7.08 -0.27 -16.82
N ALA A 161 6.79 1.03 -16.86
CA ALA A 161 6.02 1.66 -17.93
C ALA A 161 6.71 1.50 -19.30
N SER A 162 8.03 1.62 -19.34
CA SER A 162 8.83 1.38 -20.54
C SER A 162 8.73 -0.07 -21.04
N HIS A 163 8.84 -1.05 -20.14
CA HIS A 163 8.69 -2.47 -20.49
C HIS A 163 7.28 -2.80 -20.99
N LEU A 164 6.24 -2.29 -20.33
CA LEU A 164 4.85 -2.45 -20.77
C LEU A 164 4.62 -1.84 -22.15
N LYS A 165 5.14 -0.63 -22.40
CA LYS A 165 5.03 0.02 -23.71
C LYS A 165 5.71 -0.81 -24.80
N ARG A 166 6.93 -1.29 -24.56
CA ARG A 166 7.66 -2.16 -25.52
C ARG A 166 6.89 -3.45 -25.80
N ARG A 167 6.35 -4.08 -24.75
CA ARG A 167 5.54 -5.30 -24.87
C ARG A 167 4.31 -5.08 -25.74
N VAL A 168 3.56 -3.99 -25.51
CA VAL A 168 2.34 -3.66 -26.27
C VAL A 168 2.67 -3.36 -27.73
N LEU A 169 3.73 -2.59 -28.00
CA LEU A 169 4.16 -2.30 -29.37
C LEU A 169 4.56 -3.58 -30.12
N ALA A 170 5.31 -4.48 -29.49
CA ALA A 170 5.67 -5.75 -30.09
C ALA A 170 4.43 -6.63 -30.38
N LEU A 171 3.42 -6.63 -29.50
CA LEU A 171 2.15 -7.31 -29.77
C LEU A 171 1.42 -6.69 -30.97
N CYS A 172 1.39 -5.36 -31.08
CA CYS A 172 0.81 -4.67 -32.23
C CYS A 172 1.55 -5.02 -33.54
N ASP A 173 2.89 -5.03 -33.52
CA ASP A 173 3.70 -5.41 -34.68
C ASP A 173 3.40 -6.84 -35.12
N TYR A 174 3.31 -7.78 -34.17
CA TYR A 174 2.91 -9.16 -34.47
C TYR A 174 1.51 -9.22 -35.10
N LEU A 175 0.52 -8.53 -34.53
CA LEU A 175 -0.85 -8.52 -35.05
C LEU A 175 -0.96 -7.92 -36.47
N LEU A 176 -0.11 -6.95 -36.81
CA LEU A 176 -0.13 -6.27 -38.11
C LEU A 176 0.68 -6.99 -39.18
N SER A 177 1.82 -7.59 -38.81
CA SER A 177 2.79 -8.15 -39.75
C SER A 177 2.91 -9.67 -39.72
N ALA A 178 2.34 -10.32 -38.70
CA ALA A 178 2.55 -11.73 -38.38
C ALA A 178 4.03 -12.14 -38.22
N ASP A 179 4.93 -11.18 -37.95
CA ASP A 179 6.36 -11.46 -37.74
C ASP A 179 6.58 -12.17 -36.39
N PRO A 180 7.05 -13.43 -36.38
CA PRO A 180 7.25 -14.19 -35.15
C PRO A 180 8.37 -13.62 -34.26
N THR A 181 9.28 -12.79 -34.79
CA THR A 181 10.35 -12.17 -33.97
C THR A 181 9.78 -11.18 -32.94
N ALA A 182 8.62 -10.59 -33.22
CA ALA A 182 7.92 -9.72 -32.29
C ALA A 182 7.49 -10.50 -31.02
N LEU A 183 7.15 -11.78 -31.13
CA LEU A 183 6.81 -12.62 -29.97
C LEU A 183 8.01 -12.87 -29.04
N GLN A 184 9.23 -12.90 -29.57
CA GLN A 184 10.44 -12.98 -28.74
C GLN A 184 10.60 -11.72 -27.88
N THR A 185 10.27 -10.54 -28.44
CA THR A 185 10.29 -9.28 -27.68
C THR A 185 9.22 -9.28 -26.59
N VAL A 186 8.03 -9.82 -26.87
CA VAL A 186 6.97 -9.98 -25.87
C VAL A 186 7.45 -10.85 -24.71
N GLU A 187 8.01 -12.02 -25.02
CA GLU A 187 8.52 -12.95 -24.00
C GLU A 187 9.65 -12.32 -23.16
N GLN A 188 10.58 -11.59 -23.79
CA GLN A 188 11.63 -10.86 -23.10
C GLN A 188 11.07 -9.82 -22.13
N MET A 189 10.06 -9.05 -22.56
CA MET A 189 9.43 -8.06 -21.69
C MET A 189 8.59 -8.70 -20.60
N ASP A 190 7.92 -9.81 -20.86
CA ASP A 190 7.21 -10.59 -19.84
C ASP A 190 8.16 -11.12 -18.76
N ASN A 191 9.33 -11.63 -19.15
CA ASN A 191 10.37 -12.06 -18.22
C ASN A 191 10.96 -10.90 -17.40
N ALA A 192 11.24 -9.76 -18.05
CA ALA A 192 11.73 -8.56 -17.38
C ALA A 192 10.71 -8.05 -16.35
N LEU A 193 9.43 -7.97 -16.73
CA LEU A 193 8.35 -7.58 -15.82
C LEU A 193 8.20 -8.56 -14.66
N LEU A 194 8.33 -9.87 -14.92
CA LEU A 194 8.27 -10.89 -13.88
C LEU A 194 9.48 -10.84 -12.93
N ASP A 195 10.65 -10.44 -13.41
CA ASP A 195 11.83 -10.24 -12.56
C ASP A 195 11.72 -9.02 -11.65
N MET A 196 10.91 -8.04 -12.02
CA MET A 196 10.56 -6.90 -11.16
C MET A 196 9.52 -7.26 -10.09
N LEU A 197 8.87 -8.43 -10.18
CA LEU A 197 7.86 -8.87 -9.21
C LEU A 197 8.52 -9.67 -8.09
N GLU A 198 8.50 -9.10 -6.89
CA GLU A 198 8.85 -9.79 -5.66
C GLU A 198 7.60 -9.90 -4.78
N PRO A 199 6.97 -11.09 -4.68
CA PRO A 199 5.84 -11.28 -3.79
C PRO A 199 6.23 -10.96 -2.34
N ALA A 200 5.45 -10.08 -1.71
CA ALA A 200 5.68 -9.71 -0.32
C ALA A 200 5.37 -10.87 0.64
N VAL A 201 6.12 -10.93 1.74
CA VAL A 201 5.95 -11.96 2.78
C VAL A 201 4.88 -11.52 3.77
N PHE A 202 3.81 -12.30 3.91
CA PHE A 202 2.74 -12.07 4.90
C PHE A 202 2.51 -13.23 5.86
N GLU A 203 3.31 -14.29 5.75
CA GLU A 203 3.21 -15.45 6.62
C GLU A 203 3.35 -15.06 8.10
N THR A 204 2.43 -15.57 8.92
CA THR A 204 2.40 -15.28 10.35
C THR A 204 3.59 -15.93 11.04
N GLY A 205 4.38 -15.14 11.77
CA GLY A 205 5.55 -15.62 12.50
C GLY A 205 6.85 -15.58 11.70
N ASP A 206 6.80 -15.26 10.40
CA ASP A 206 8.01 -15.01 9.62
C ASP A 206 8.66 -13.68 10.05
N PRO A 207 9.96 -13.65 10.39
CA PRO A 207 10.66 -12.41 10.76
C PRO A 207 10.76 -11.39 9.63
N GLN A 208 10.61 -11.80 8.37
CA GLN A 208 10.56 -10.98 7.17
C GLN A 208 9.13 -10.56 6.79
N ASN A 209 8.13 -10.88 7.62
CA ASN A 209 6.76 -10.44 7.39
C ASN A 209 6.70 -8.92 7.19
N THR A 210 6.11 -8.51 6.07
CA THR A 210 6.06 -7.13 5.59
C THR A 210 5.46 -6.17 6.63
N LEU A 211 4.41 -6.60 7.33
CA LEU A 211 3.75 -5.77 8.35
C LEU A 211 4.63 -5.63 9.59
N VAL A 212 5.31 -6.71 10.00
CA VAL A 212 6.25 -6.71 11.13
C VAL A 212 7.43 -5.78 10.84
N LEU A 213 8.02 -5.88 9.64
CA LEU A 213 9.13 -5.03 9.23
C LEU A 213 8.74 -3.55 9.22
N ARG A 214 7.54 -3.20 8.72
CA ARG A 214 7.03 -1.82 8.73
C ARG A 214 6.88 -1.27 10.14
N ARG A 215 6.23 -2.03 11.03
CA ARG A 215 6.05 -1.61 12.44
C ARG A 215 7.39 -1.48 13.17
N ARG A 216 8.33 -2.40 12.91
CA ARG A 216 9.69 -2.34 13.47
C ARG A 216 10.45 -1.11 12.97
N ALA A 217 10.43 -0.85 11.67
CA ALA A 217 11.09 0.31 11.07
C ALA A 217 10.51 1.62 11.64
N PHE A 218 9.19 1.71 11.78
CA PHE A 218 8.54 2.85 12.44
C PHE A 218 9.01 3.01 13.88
N GLY A 219 9.00 1.94 14.68
CA GLY A 219 9.49 1.97 16.06
C GLY A 219 10.96 2.41 16.17
N GLN A 220 11.81 1.94 15.27
CA GLN A 220 13.22 2.36 15.19
C GLN A 220 13.36 3.85 14.85
N LEU A 221 12.58 4.35 13.90
CA LEU A 221 12.56 5.78 13.57
C LEU A 221 12.08 6.61 14.77
N CYS A 222 11.02 6.20 15.45
CA CYS A 222 10.57 6.85 16.68
C CYS A 222 11.66 6.88 17.75
N SER A 223 12.38 5.78 17.99
CA SER A 223 13.51 5.75 18.92
C SER A 223 14.60 6.74 18.53
N VAL A 224 14.99 6.77 17.26
CA VAL A 224 16.00 7.73 16.75
C VAL A 224 15.54 9.18 16.93
N LEU A 225 14.27 9.48 16.67
CA LEU A 225 13.71 10.81 16.88
C LEU A 225 13.69 11.19 18.36
N ALA A 226 13.31 10.27 19.25
CA ALA A 226 13.32 10.48 20.69
C ALA A 226 14.73 10.74 21.25
N GLU A 227 15.72 9.97 20.78
CA GLU A 227 17.15 10.20 21.09
C GLU A 227 17.63 11.58 20.62
N ASN A 228 16.99 12.15 19.59
CA ASN A 228 17.26 13.50 19.08
C ASN A 228 16.32 14.57 19.67
N GLY A 229 15.66 14.29 20.80
CA GLY A 229 14.90 15.27 21.58
C GLY A 229 13.45 15.50 21.12
N VAL A 230 12.92 14.66 20.24
CA VAL A 230 11.49 14.71 19.86
C VAL A 230 10.65 13.99 20.92
N ALA A 231 9.80 14.72 21.63
CA ALA A 231 8.87 14.13 22.58
C ALA A 231 7.71 13.44 21.83
N ALA A 232 7.36 12.22 22.27
CA ALA A 232 6.28 11.39 21.72
C ALA A 232 6.18 11.40 20.17
N PRO A 233 7.22 10.92 19.44
CA PRO A 233 7.25 10.95 17.98
C PRO A 233 6.04 10.32 17.30
N GLU A 234 5.40 9.33 17.94
CA GLU A 234 4.20 8.63 17.47
C GLU A 234 2.93 9.50 17.45
N GLN A 235 2.91 10.62 18.17
CA GLN A 235 1.79 11.56 18.23
C GLN A 235 1.90 12.69 17.20
N LEU A 236 3.02 12.77 16.49
CA LEU A 236 3.22 13.77 15.44
C LEU A 236 2.28 13.53 14.26
N THR A 237 1.97 14.60 13.53
CA THR A 237 1.37 14.45 12.20
C THR A 237 2.38 13.86 11.23
N LEU A 238 1.93 13.25 10.14
CA LEU A 238 2.80 12.63 9.15
C LEU A 238 3.82 13.64 8.61
N PHE A 239 3.40 14.87 8.30
CA PHE A 239 4.29 15.95 7.90
C PHE A 239 5.38 16.23 8.94
N GLN A 240 4.97 16.45 10.20
CA GLN A 240 5.90 16.75 11.28
C GLN A 240 6.91 15.61 11.47
N PHE A 241 6.46 14.37 11.41
CA PHE A 241 7.31 13.20 11.50
C PHE A 241 8.35 13.17 10.37
N GLN A 242 7.93 13.34 9.11
CA GLN A 242 8.85 13.34 7.97
C GLN A 242 9.86 14.48 8.04
N ALA A 243 9.44 15.67 8.45
CA ALA A 243 10.34 16.81 8.62
C ALA A 243 11.41 16.56 9.71
N ARG A 244 11.05 15.88 10.80
CA ARG A 244 12.02 15.49 11.84
C ARG A 244 12.98 14.42 11.36
N VAL A 245 12.50 13.43 10.61
CA VAL A 245 13.35 12.39 10.01
C VAL A 245 14.38 13.02 9.08
N GLU A 246 13.95 13.90 8.17
CA GLU A 246 14.85 14.58 7.24
C GLU A 246 15.89 15.44 7.97
N HIS A 247 15.47 16.20 8.99
CA HIS A 247 16.39 16.99 9.80
C HIS A 247 17.49 16.12 10.46
N VAL A 248 17.13 14.97 11.02
CA VAL A 248 18.10 14.03 11.63
C VAL A 248 19.01 13.44 10.56
N MET A 249 18.48 13.10 9.38
CA MET A 249 19.28 12.59 8.26
C MET A 249 20.30 13.63 7.77
N GLU A 250 19.89 14.89 7.61
CA GLU A 250 20.79 15.98 7.22
C GLU A 250 21.87 16.23 8.27
N LYS A 251 21.50 16.22 9.56
CA LYS A 251 22.46 16.38 10.65
C LYS A 251 23.53 15.28 10.61
N ARG A 252 23.13 14.02 10.45
CA ARG A 252 24.09 12.89 10.33
C ARG A 252 24.98 13.01 9.09
N LYS A 253 24.44 13.46 7.94
CA LYS A 253 25.24 13.70 6.74
C LYS A 253 26.34 14.74 6.98
N ARG A 254 26.07 15.78 7.79
CA ARG A 254 27.05 16.82 8.16
C ARG A 254 28.10 16.37 9.19
N GLU A 255 27.79 15.34 9.99
CA GLU A 255 28.72 14.81 11.01
C GLU A 255 29.68 13.76 10.43
N VAL A 256 29.31 13.13 9.31
CA VAL A 256 30.10 12.06 8.65
C VAL A 256 30.93 12.60 7.46
N GLY A 257 30.57 13.77 6.92
CA GLY A 257 31.32 14.47 5.87
C GLY A 257 32.31 15.48 6.43
#